data_AF-A0A842TDF5-F1
#
_entry.id   AF-A0A842TDF5-F1
#
_cell.length_a   1.000
_cell.length_b   1.000
_cell.length_c   1.000
_cell.angle_alpha   90.00
_cell.angle_beta   90.00
_cell.angle_gamma   90.00
#
_symmetry.space_group_name_H-M   'P 1'
#
loop_
_entity.id
_entity.type
_entity.pdbx_description
1 polymer ?
#
loop_
_entity_poly.entity_id
_entity_poly.type
_entity_poly.pdbx_seq_one_letter_code
_entity_poly.pdbx_strand_id
1 'polypeptide(L)'
;MTTTIQISDETKNKLFGLINQLEQVWKKRVTYDEAIQYLIKNRRIVVEKKDFINNISKYKGILKKGEARELYEDLRKKEREREERLEK
;
A
#
# COMPACT_ATOMS: atom_id res chain seq x y z
N MET A 1 28.40 12.08 1.24
CA MET A 1 28.62 13.03 0.12
C MET A 1 27.51 14.05 0.17
N THR A 2 27.83 15.33 0.01
CA THR A 2 26.85 16.42 -0.03
C THR A 2 26.57 16.78 -1.48
N THR A 3 25.29 16.87 -1.85
CA THR A 3 24.88 17.21 -3.22
C THR A 3 24.02 18.47 -3.16
N THR A 4 24.41 19.50 -3.90
CA THR A 4 23.61 20.73 -4.03
C THR A 4 22.56 20.52 -5.12
N ILE A 5 21.28 20.73 -4.78
CA ILE A 5 20.17 20.63 -5.73
C ILE A 5 19.57 22.03 -5.90
N GLN A 6 19.47 22.48 -7.15
CA GLN A 6 18.79 23.73 -7.49
C GLN A 6 17.30 23.45 -7.70
N ILE A 7 16.45 24.23 -7.05
CA ILE A 7 14.99 24.01 -7.01
C ILE A 7 14.30 25.37 -7.16
N SER A 8 13.13 25.41 -7.80
CA SER A 8 12.34 26.64 -7.92
C SER A 8 11.81 27.12 -6.57
N ASP A 9 11.60 28.44 -6.42
CA ASP A 9 11.06 29.03 -5.18
C ASP A 9 9.70 28.43 -4.79
N GLU A 10 8.86 28.14 -5.77
CA GLU A 10 7.57 27.47 -5.53
C GLU A 10 7.75 26.08 -4.89
N THR A 11 8.71 25.30 -5.38
CA THR A 11 8.96 23.95 -4.88
C THR A 11 9.63 23.99 -3.51
N LYS A 12 10.48 24.99 -3.27
CA LYS A 12 11.04 25.28 -1.94
C LYS A 12 9.95 25.60 -0.92
N ASN A 13 8.98 26.44 -1.28
CA ASN A 13 7.85 26.78 -0.42
C ASN A 13 6.98 25.56 -0.10
N LYS A 14 6.70 24.71 -1.10
CA LYS A 14 5.97 23.44 -0.88
C LYS A 14 6.74 22.49 0.04
N LEU A 15 8.05 22.38 -0.13
CA LEU A 15 8.89 21.53 0.71
C LEU A 15 8.92 22.03 2.16
N PHE A 16 8.97 23.35 2.36
CA PHE A 16 8.88 23.96 3.69
C PHE A 16 7.53 23.69 4.36
N GLY A 17 6.42 23.82 3.62
CA GLY A 17 5.09 23.46 4.11
C GLY A 17 5.01 22.00 4.53
N LEU A 18 5.60 21.10 3.75
CA LEU A 18 5.65 19.66 4.05
C LEU A 18 6.48 19.36 5.30
N ILE A 19 7.61 20.06 5.50
CA ILE A 19 8.40 19.95 6.73
C ILE A 19 7.55 20.31 7.94
N ASN A 20 6.86 21.45 7.91
CA ASN A 20 6.00 21.87 9.04
C ASN A 20 4.93 20.82 9.37
N GLN A 21 4.32 20.20 8.35
CA GLN A 21 3.35 19.11 8.56
C GLN A 21 3.99 17.88 9.18
N LEU A 22 5.18 17.47 8.72
CA LEU A 22 5.91 16.34 9.30
C LEU A 22 6.33 16.62 10.74
N GLU A 23 6.75 17.84 11.06
CA GLU A 23 7.11 18.24 12.42
C GLU A 23 5.91 18.15 13.38
N GLN A 24 4.72 18.55 12.92
CA GLN A 24 3.49 18.40 13.68
C GLN A 24 3.13 16.93 13.93
N VAL A 25 3.25 16.08 12.91
CA VAL A 25 2.87 14.66 13.00
C VAL A 25 3.88 13.87 13.83
N TRP A 26 5.17 14.12 13.65
CA TRP A 26 6.25 13.38 14.33
C TRP A 26 6.67 14.00 15.67
N LYS A 27 6.15 15.19 16.00
CA LYS A 27 6.48 15.98 17.21
C LYS A 27 7.98 16.15 17.41
N LYS A 28 8.73 16.23 16.30
CA LYS A 28 10.18 16.33 16.26
C LYS A 28 10.56 17.27 15.13
N ARG A 29 11.71 17.93 15.27
CA ARG A 29 12.28 18.76 14.21
C ARG A 29 12.65 17.88 13.01
N VAL A 30 12.27 18.30 11.81
CA VAL A 30 12.49 17.54 10.57
C VAL A 30 13.40 18.32 9.65
N THR A 31 14.43 17.66 9.14
CA THR A 31 15.38 18.24 8.20
C THR A 31 14.88 18.10 6.75
N TYR A 32 15.46 18.91 5.85
CA TYR A 32 15.19 18.80 4.42
C TYR A 32 15.50 17.39 3.88
N ASP A 33 16.59 16.77 4.34
CA ASP A 33 16.97 15.43 3.92
C ASP A 33 15.94 14.38 4.36
N GLU A 34 15.43 14.48 5.59
CA GLU A 34 14.37 13.59 6.09
C GLU A 34 13.05 13.78 5.34
N ALA A 35 12.69 15.02 5.03
CA ALA A 35 11.50 15.33 4.22
C ALA A 35 11.65 14.80 2.78
N ILE A 36 12.83 14.91 2.17
CA ILE A 36 13.13 14.35 0.85
C ILE A 36 13.08 12.82 0.89
N GLN A 37 13.67 12.19 1.91
CA GLN A 37 13.58 10.74 2.10
C GLN A 37 12.13 10.28 2.31
N TYR A 38 11.33 11.04 3.07
CA TYR A 38 9.91 10.78 3.26
C TYR A 38 9.17 10.85 1.92
N LEU A 39 9.43 11.86 1.10
CA LEU A 39 8.84 11.99 -0.24
C LEU A 39 9.27 10.86 -1.18
N ILE A 40 10.51 10.36 -1.09
CA ILE A 40 10.97 9.24 -1.91
C ILE A 40 10.34 7.92 -1.43
N LYS A 41 10.24 7.68 -0.12
CA LYS A 41 9.63 6.48 0.46
C LYS A 41 8.10 6.46 0.29
N ASN A 42 7.46 7.63 0.39
CA ASN A 42 6.02 7.82 0.23
C ASN A 42 5.60 8.29 -1.16
N ARG A 43 6.54 8.38 -2.12
CA ARG A 43 6.27 8.04 -3.52
C ARG A 43 5.92 6.55 -3.60
N ARG A 44 4.90 6.13 -2.83
CA ARG A 44 4.17 4.92 -3.12
C ARG A 44 3.59 5.17 -4.49
N ILE A 45 4.15 4.43 -5.45
CA ILE A 45 3.42 3.63 -6.42
C ILE A 45 2.07 4.30 -6.64
N VAL A 46 1.93 5.02 -7.75
CA VAL A 46 0.61 5.26 -8.32
C VAL A 46 0.01 3.87 -8.44
N VAL A 47 -0.68 3.41 -7.40
CA VAL A 47 -1.46 2.19 -7.44
C VAL A 47 -2.49 2.62 -8.43
N GLU A 48 -2.35 2.15 -9.66
CA GLU A 48 -3.29 2.45 -10.71
C GLU A 48 -4.66 2.26 -10.08
N LYS A 49 -5.55 3.24 -10.24
CA LYS A 49 -6.88 3.17 -9.63
C LYS A 49 -7.55 1.81 -9.91
N LYS A 50 -7.18 1.19 -11.05
CA LYS A 50 -7.42 -0.21 -11.42
C LYS A 50 -6.93 -1.24 -10.40
N ASP A 51 -5.68 -1.22 -9.95
CA ASP A 51 -5.14 -2.18 -8.99
C ASP A 51 -5.76 -2.04 -7.60
N PHE A 52 -6.06 -0.81 -7.17
CA PHE A 52 -6.79 -0.56 -5.93
C PHE A 52 -8.23 -1.08 -6.01
N ILE A 53 -8.94 -0.79 -7.11
CA ILE A 53 -10.30 -1.30 -7.35
C ILE A 53 -10.28 -2.83 -7.50
N ASN A 54 -9.30 -3.40 -8.20
CA ASN A 54 -9.14 -4.85 -8.36
C ASN A 54 -8.88 -5.52 -7.02
N ASN A 55 -8.02 -4.97 -6.17
CA ASN A 55 -7.79 -5.52 -4.83
C ASN A 55 -9.03 -5.39 -3.94
N ILE A 56 -9.73 -4.25 -3.94
CA ILE A 56 -10.98 -4.10 -3.18
C ILE A 56 -12.09 -5.02 -3.71
N SER A 57 -12.15 -5.25 -5.02
CA SER A 57 -13.15 -6.14 -5.63
C SER A 57 -13.01 -7.59 -5.14
N LYS A 58 -11.78 -8.06 -4.89
CA LYS A 58 -11.50 -9.36 -4.28
C LYS A 58 -12.07 -9.49 -2.86
N TYR A 59 -12.15 -8.37 -2.12
CA TYR A 59 -12.66 -8.35 -0.74
C TYR A 59 -14.15 -8.02 -0.63
N LYS A 60 -14.81 -7.55 -1.70
CA LYS A 60 -16.25 -7.20 -1.71
C LYS A 60 -17.19 -8.38 -2.04
N GLY A 61 -16.70 -9.61 -2.06
CA GLY A 61 -17.56 -10.81 -2.24
C GLY A 61 -18.13 -11.00 -3.65
N ILE A 62 -17.66 -10.24 -4.64
CA ILE A 62 -18.00 -10.48 -6.05
C ILE A 62 -16.91 -11.37 -6.62
N LEU A 63 -16.99 -12.67 -6.30
CA LEU A 63 -16.20 -13.70 -7.01
C LEU A 63 -16.46 -13.51 -8.51
N LYS A 64 -15.40 -13.47 -9.32
CA LYS A 64 -15.58 -13.40 -10.77
C LYS A 64 -16.29 -14.66 -11.25
N LYS A 65 -17.00 -14.58 -12.38
CA LYS A 65 -17.75 -15.70 -12.95
C LYS A 65 -16.80 -16.88 -13.19
N GLY A 66 -16.92 -17.94 -12.38
CA GLY A 66 -16.05 -19.12 -12.40
C GLY A 66 -15.26 -19.36 -11.12
N GLU A 67 -14.73 -18.30 -10.48
CA GLU A 67 -13.90 -18.38 -9.26
C GLU A 67 -14.67 -18.97 -8.07
N ALA A 68 -15.99 -18.75 -8.02
CA ALA A 68 -16.84 -19.33 -6.97
C ALA A 68 -16.88 -20.87 -7.02
N ARG A 69 -16.81 -21.44 -8.23
CA ARG A 69 -16.84 -22.89 -8.41
C ARG A 69 -15.51 -23.53 -8.03
N GLU A 70 -14.40 -22.90 -8.43
CA GLU A 70 -13.05 -23.33 -8.04
C GLU A 70 -12.87 -23.28 -6.52
N LEU A 71 -13.26 -22.16 -5.89
CA LEU A 71 -13.19 -22.01 -4.43
C LEU A 71 -14.06 -23.05 -3.71
N TYR A 72 -15.25 -23.33 -4.22
CA TYR A 72 -16.14 -24.34 -3.66
C TYR A 72 -15.53 -25.75 -3.74
N GLU A 73 -14.95 -26.12 -4.88
CA GLU A 73 -14.30 -27.41 -5.07
C GLU A 73 -13.07 -27.56 -4.16
N ASP A 74 -12.26 -26.51 -4.01
CA ASP A 74 -11.10 -26.48 -3.11
C ASP A 74 -11.49 -26.63 -1.63
N LEU A 75 -12.52 -25.90 -1.18
CA LEU A 75 -13.02 -26.01 0.20
C LEU A 75 -13.58 -27.40 0.48
N ARG A 76 -14.34 -27.96 -0.46
CA ARG A 76 -14.93 -29.30 -0.34
C ARG A 76 -13.88 -30.41 -0.36
N LYS A 77 -12.74 -30.19 -1.02
CA LYS A 77 -11.61 -31.11 -0.97
C LYS A 77 -10.91 -31.07 0.39
N LYS A 78 -10.70 -29.88 0.94
CA LYS A 78 -10.12 -29.70 2.28
C LYS A 78 -11.00 -30.27 3.40
N GLU A 79 -12.32 -30.17 3.27
CA GLU A 79 -13.25 -30.82 4.20
C GLU A 79 -13.12 -32.34 4.18
N ARG A 80 -13.09 -32.96 2.99
CA ARG A 80 -12.88 -34.41 2.86
C ARG A 80 -11.55 -34.87 3.44
N GLU A 81 -10.46 -34.16 3.14
CA GLU A 81 -9.14 -34.46 3.74
C GLU A 81 -9.14 -34.32 5.27
N ARG A 82 -10.00 -33.46 5.83
CA ARG A 82 -10.15 -33.30 7.28
C ARG A 82 -10.94 -34.45 7.88
N GLU A 83 -12.04 -34.86 7.25
CA GLU A 83 -12.86 -36.00 7.67
C GLU A 83 -12.03 -37.30 7.65
N GLU A 84 -11.27 -37.54 6.58
CA GLU A 84 -10.37 -38.70 6.48
C GLU A 84 -9.27 -38.74 7.56
N ARG A 85 -8.86 -37.57 8.09
CA ARG A 85 -7.92 -37.49 9.23
C ARG A 85 -8.57 -37.72 10.58
N LEU A 86 -9.88 -37.50 10.69
CA LEU A 86 -10.65 -37.71 11.91
C LEU A 86 -11.19 -39.15 12.01
N GLU A 87 -11.33 -39.83 10.87
CA GLU A 87 -11.73 -41.25 10.78
C GLU A 87 -10.54 -42.24 10.90
N LYS A 88 -9.30 -41.74 11.00
CA LYS A 88 -8.09 -42.52 11.32
C LYS A 88 -7.70 -42.36 12.79
#